data_AF-A0A3D4D8I0-F1
#
_entry.id   AF-A0A3D4D8I0-F1
#
_cell.length_a   1.000
_cell.length_b   1.000
_cell.length_c   1.000
_cell.angle_alpha   90.00
_cell.angle_beta   90.00
_cell.angle_gamma   90.00
#
_symmetry.space_group_name_H-M   'P 1'
#
loop_
_entity.id
_entity.type
_entity.pdbx_description
1 polymer ?
#
loop_
_entity_poly.entity_id
_entity_poly.type
_entity_poly.pdbx_seq_one_letter_code
_entity_poly.pdbx_strand_id
1 'polypeptide(L)'
;MDARKHLIIIKGKDQTDSVANFQFRNGKCEVVYTSAPNKTYSFQSSNVEILPLQKKIDPARVIVTVNGQTISGIDEILDFGGYYRIVRNGKRDLSFRRSEVQFQQNCLTDGKNQET
;
A
#
# COMPACT_ATOMS: atom_id res chain seq x y z
N MET A 1 -6.34 -8.31 -11.05
CA MET A 1 -5.84 -8.23 -9.66
C MET A 1 -6.44 -6.98 -9.02
N ASP A 2 -6.91 -7.05 -7.78
CA ASP A 2 -7.48 -5.89 -7.07
C ASP A 2 -6.43 -5.30 -6.12
N ALA A 3 -5.82 -4.18 -6.54
CA ALA A 3 -4.79 -3.47 -5.80
C ALA A 3 -5.28 -2.91 -4.45
N ARG A 4 -6.60 -2.78 -4.26
CA ARG A 4 -7.18 -2.39 -2.98
C ARG A 4 -7.34 -3.57 -2.02
N LYS A 5 -7.26 -4.82 -2.50
CA LYS A 5 -7.36 -6.03 -1.67
C LYS A 5 -6.02 -6.63 -1.27
N HIS A 6 -5.00 -6.45 -2.11
CA HIS A 6 -3.66 -7.01 -1.85
C HIS A 6 -2.58 -5.99 -2.19
N LEU A 7 -1.54 -5.95 -1.36
CA LEU A 7 -0.26 -5.30 -1.65
C LEU A 7 0.74 -6.40 -2.03
N ILE A 8 1.42 -6.22 -3.16
CA ILE A 8 2.43 -7.17 -3.65
C ILE A 8 3.81 -6.53 -3.59
N ILE A 9 4.66 -7.07 -2.71
CA ILE A 9 6.05 -6.68 -2.57
C ILE A 9 6.92 -7.75 -3.22
N ILE A 10 7.76 -7.37 -4.18
CA ILE A 10 8.76 -8.25 -4.78
C ILE A 10 10.14 -7.66 -4.54
N LYS A 11 11.00 -8.41 -3.85
CA LYS A 11 12.35 -7.99 -3.41
C LYS A 11 12.32 -6.65 -2.67
N GLY A 12 11.36 -6.50 -1.74
CA GLY A 12 11.21 -5.29 -0.93
C GLY A 12 10.63 -4.07 -1.66
N LYS A 13 10.23 -4.20 -2.93
CA LYS A 13 9.61 -3.12 -3.72
C LYS A 13 8.15 -3.41 -3.99
N ASP A 14 7.30 -2.39 -3.83
CA ASP A 14 5.91 -2.46 -4.25
C ASP A 14 5.81 -2.60 -5.78
N GLN A 15 5.14 -3.67 -6.21
CA GLN A 15 4.88 -4.03 -7.60
C GLN A 15 3.38 -4.20 -7.88
N THR A 16 2.52 -3.81 -6.95
CA THR A 16 1.09 -4.14 -6.97
C THR A 16 0.40 -3.76 -8.28
N ASP A 17 0.68 -2.58 -8.82
CA ASP A 17 0.06 -2.09 -10.06
C ASP A 17 0.66 -2.71 -11.34
N SER A 18 1.82 -3.34 -11.21
CA SER A 18 2.55 -3.94 -12.32
C SER A 18 2.28 -5.44 -12.45
N VAL A 19 1.74 -6.10 -11.42
CA VAL A 19 1.47 -7.54 -11.42
C VAL A 19 0.08 -7.82 -11.97
N ALA A 20 0.02 -8.61 -13.04
CA ALA A 20 -1.24 -9.11 -13.59
C ALA A 20 -1.71 -10.37 -12.85
N ASN A 21 -0.77 -11.30 -12.61
CA ASN A 21 -1.04 -12.57 -11.94
C ASN A 21 0.20 -13.08 -11.20
N PHE A 22 -0.01 -13.92 -10.18
CA PHE A 22 1.06 -14.63 -9.49
C PHE A 22 0.62 -16.04 -9.08
N GLN A 23 1.58 -16.96 -8.94
CA GLN A 23 1.34 -18.32 -8.46
C GLN A 23 2.53 -18.83 -7.65
N PHE A 24 2.25 -19.36 -6.45
CA PHE A 24 3.27 -20.05 -5.66
C PHE A 24 3.32 -21.53 -6.03
N ARG A 25 4.51 -22.04 -6.35
CA ARG A 25 4.76 -23.46 -6.64
C ARG A 25 6.22 -23.81 -6.37
N ASN A 26 6.46 -24.97 -5.75
CA ASN A 26 7.81 -25.54 -5.55
C ASN A 26 8.83 -24.55 -4.95
N GLY A 27 8.43 -23.81 -3.90
CA GLY A 27 9.31 -22.83 -3.25
C GLY A 27 9.56 -21.54 -4.04
N LYS A 28 8.94 -21.39 -5.21
CA LYS A 28 9.01 -20.20 -6.05
C LYS A 28 7.66 -19.49 -6.14
N CYS A 29 7.71 -18.24 -6.57
CA CYS A 29 6.57 -17.45 -6.99
C CYS A 29 6.76 -17.06 -8.46
N GLU A 30 5.87 -17.55 -9.31
CA GLU A 30 5.77 -17.16 -10.70
C GLU A 30 4.91 -15.90 -10.81
N VAL A 31 5.40 -14.89 -11.52
CA VAL A 31 4.75 -13.58 -11.64
C VAL A 31 4.64 -13.22 -13.11
N VAL A 32 3.44 -12.82 -13.53
CA VAL A 32 3.17 -12.23 -14.83
C VAL A 32 2.94 -10.74 -14.64
N TYR A 33 3.68 -9.91 -15.36
CA TYR A 33 3.53 -8.47 -15.32
C TYR A 33 2.52 -7.99 -16.37
N THR A 34 1.78 -6.92 -16.06
CA THR A 34 0.79 -6.32 -16.97
C THR A 34 1.42 -5.86 -18.29
N SER A 35 2.67 -5.38 -18.27
CA SER A 35 3.42 -4.95 -19.44
C SER A 35 3.99 -6.08 -20.30
N ALA A 36 4.00 -7.32 -19.79
CA ALA A 36 4.57 -8.49 -20.46
C ALA A 36 3.70 -9.74 -20.22
N PRO A 37 2.45 -9.77 -20.72
CA PRO A 37 1.46 -10.80 -20.38
C PRO A 37 1.87 -12.21 -20.80
N ASN A 38 2.73 -12.34 -21.81
CA ASN A 38 3.21 -13.62 -22.34
C ASN A 38 4.52 -14.10 -21.69
N LYS A 39 5.00 -13.41 -20.63
CA LYS A 39 6.24 -13.73 -19.96
C LYS A 39 6.03 -13.98 -18.48
N THR A 40 6.44 -15.17 -18.05
CA THR A 40 6.45 -15.56 -16.63
C THR A 40 7.85 -15.34 -16.05
N TYR A 41 7.91 -14.57 -14.96
CA TYR A 41 9.12 -14.35 -14.19
C TYR A 41 9.08 -15.20 -12.94
N SER A 42 10.20 -15.86 -12.62
CA SER A 42 10.28 -16.76 -11.47
C SER A 42 11.13 -16.16 -10.37
N PHE A 43 10.53 -15.97 -9.20
CA PHE A 43 11.20 -15.47 -7.99
C PHE A 43 11.24 -16.56 -6.93
N GLN A 44 12.22 -16.52 -6.03
CA GLN A 44 12.13 -17.30 -4.79
C GLN A 44 10.91 -16.81 -4.00
N SER A 45 10.15 -17.73 -3.40
CA SER A 45 8.97 -17.38 -2.60
C SER A 45 9.29 -16.40 -1.47
N SER A 46 10.47 -16.55 -0.83
CA SER A 46 10.96 -15.63 0.20
C SER A 46 11.22 -14.19 -0.28
N ASN A 47 11.27 -13.97 -1.60
CA ASN A 47 11.38 -12.63 -2.18
C ASN A 47 10.03 -12.01 -2.54
N VAL A 48 8.91 -12.70 -2.30
CA VAL A 48 7.57 -12.21 -2.66
C VAL A 48 6.65 -12.24 -1.45
N GLU A 49 6.14 -11.07 -1.08
CA GLU A 49 5.15 -10.91 -0.01
C GLU A 49 3.81 -10.51 -0.65
N ILE A 50 2.76 -11.28 -0.36
CA ILE A 50 1.38 -10.95 -0.72
C ILE A 50 0.64 -10.62 0.56
N LEU A 51 0.39 -9.33 0.77
CA LEU A 51 -0.18 -8.83 2.01
C LEU A 51 -1.65 -8.47 1.77
N PRO A 52 -2.60 -9.12 2.47
CA PRO A 52 -4.02 -8.78 2.33
C PRO A 52 -4.35 -7.48 3.08
N LEU A 53 -5.33 -6.73 2.58
CA LEU A 53 -5.84 -5.55 3.28
C LEU A 53 -6.40 -5.96 4.65
N GLN A 54 -5.90 -5.34 5.71
CA GLN A 54 -6.41 -5.54 7.07
C GLN A 54 -7.50 -4.53 7.42
N LYS A 55 -7.27 -3.25 7.12
CA LYS A 55 -8.26 -2.18 7.35
C LYS A 55 -7.96 -0.93 6.52
N LYS A 56 -8.98 -0.08 6.38
CA LYS A 56 -8.83 1.28 5.86
C LYS A 56 -8.74 2.26 7.02
N ILE A 57 -7.88 3.27 6.89
CA ILE A 57 -7.77 4.37 7.84
C ILE A 57 -8.33 5.62 7.17
N ASP A 58 -9.19 6.34 7.88
CA ASP A 58 -9.75 7.59 7.40
C ASP A 58 -8.66 8.68 7.39
N PRO A 59 -8.25 9.19 6.21
CA PRO A 59 -7.18 10.18 6.10
C PRO A 59 -7.56 11.52 6.76
N ALA A 60 -8.84 11.84 6.94
CA ALA A 60 -9.24 13.08 7.61
C ALA A 60 -8.87 13.07 9.11
N ARG A 61 -8.81 11.89 9.71
CA ARG A 61 -8.60 11.69 11.15
C ARG A 61 -7.13 11.63 11.56
N VAL A 62 -6.21 11.59 10.59
CA VAL A 62 -4.79 11.41 10.87
C VAL A 62 -3.91 12.31 10.02
N ILE A 63 -2.81 12.77 10.62
CA ILE A 63 -1.65 13.30 9.93
C ILE A 63 -0.68 12.15 9.72
N VAL A 64 -0.23 11.95 8.48
CA VAL A 64 0.69 10.88 8.11
C VAL A 64 2.09 11.46 7.91
N THR A 65 3.06 10.95 8.68
CA THR A 65 4.47 11.31 8.55
C THR A 65 5.28 10.08 8.21
N VAL A 66 6.17 10.19 7.22
CA VAL A 66 7.06 9.12 6.79
C VAL A 66 8.49 9.60 6.86
N ASN A 67 9.34 8.90 7.62
CA ASN A 67 10.74 9.29 7.84
C ASN A 67 10.90 10.78 8.22
N GLY A 68 9.99 11.31 9.04
CA GLY A 68 9.98 12.71 9.48
C GLY A 68 9.32 13.71 8.51
N GLN A 69 8.84 13.28 7.34
CA GLN A 69 8.18 14.14 6.35
C GLN A 69 6.68 13.89 6.29
N THR A 70 5.86 14.94 6.42
CA THR A 70 4.40 14.85 6.32
C THR A 70 3.97 14.62 4.87
N ILE A 71 3.07 13.66 4.66
CA ILE A 71 2.45 13.38 3.37
C ILE A 71 1.09 14.08 3.30
N SER A 72 0.85 14.83 2.22
CA SER A 72 -0.42 15.51 1.94
C SER A 72 -1.10 14.97 0.68
N GLY A 73 -2.37 15.33 0.49
CA GLY A 73 -3.17 14.93 -0.67
C GLY A 73 -3.47 13.43 -0.71
N ILE A 74 -3.89 12.89 0.43
CA ILE A 74 -4.17 11.46 0.62
C ILE A 74 -5.66 11.22 0.44
N ASP A 75 -6.00 10.31 -0.47
CA ASP A 75 -7.40 9.89 -0.72
C ASP A 75 -7.78 8.65 0.09
N GLU A 76 -6.87 7.66 0.15
CA GLU A 76 -7.07 6.45 0.93
C GLU A 76 -5.77 6.06 1.66
N ILE A 77 -5.92 5.56 2.88
CA ILE A 77 -4.84 4.91 3.63
C ILE A 77 -5.24 3.45 3.85
N LEU A 78 -4.44 2.54 3.31
CA LEU A 78 -4.68 1.11 3.34
C LEU A 78 -3.63 0.44 4.25
N ASP A 79 -4.07 -0.24 5.31
CA ASP A 79 -3.22 -0.99 6.23
C ASP A 79 -3.16 -2.46 5.81
N PHE A 80 -1.96 -2.92 5.47
CA PHE A 80 -1.65 -4.29 5.06
C PHE A 80 -0.84 -5.05 6.13
N GLY A 81 -0.85 -4.57 7.37
CA GLY A 81 -0.07 -5.16 8.47
C GLY A 81 1.38 -4.70 8.44
N GLY A 82 2.23 -5.36 7.65
CA GLY A 82 3.65 -5.00 7.56
C GLY A 82 3.91 -3.65 6.85
N TYR A 83 2.91 -3.17 6.12
CA TYR A 83 3.01 -2.02 5.23
C TYR A 83 1.75 -1.17 5.26
N TYR A 84 1.93 0.10 4.92
CA TYR A 84 0.83 0.99 4.55
C TYR A 84 0.96 1.38 3.08
N ARG A 85 -0.17 1.47 2.38
CA ARG A 85 -0.25 2.08 1.05
C ARG A 85 -1.08 3.36 1.14
N ILE A 86 -0.49 4.44 0.65
CA ILE A 86 -1.04 5.79 0.61
C ILE A 86 -1.46 6.08 -0.82
N VAL A 87 -2.77 6.08 -1.06
CA VAL A 87 -3.37 6.43 -2.37
C VAL A 87 -3.53 7.93 -2.44
N ARG A 88 -3.13 8.53 -3.56
CA ARG A 88 -3.10 9.99 -3.72
C ARG A 88 -3.74 10.41 -5.04
N ASN A 89 -4.57 11.45 -5.01
CA ASN A 89 -5.33 11.87 -6.18
C ASN A 89 -4.41 12.25 -7.36
N GLY A 90 -4.60 11.58 -8.50
CA GLY A 90 -3.86 11.82 -9.74
C GLY A 90 -2.34 11.60 -9.63
N LYS A 91 -1.86 11.01 -8.53
CA LYS A 91 -0.44 10.77 -8.28
C LYS A 91 -0.21 9.28 -8.09
N ARG A 92 1.05 8.87 -8.26
CA ARG A 92 1.46 7.50 -7.96
C ARG A 92 1.25 7.21 -6.47
N ASP A 93 0.67 6.06 -6.20
CA ASP A 93 0.55 5.50 -4.85
C ASP A 93 1.93 5.27 -4.22
N LEU A 94 2.00 5.44 -2.91
CA LEU A 94 3.21 5.21 -2.15
C LEU A 94 2.99 4.09 -1.16
N SER A 95 3.98 3.21 -1.02
CA SER A 95 3.94 2.14 -0.04
C SER A 95 5.18 2.18 0.84
N PHE A 96 4.96 2.04 2.14
CA PHE A 96 5.99 2.16 3.16
C PHE A 96 5.86 1.03 4.17
N ARG A 97 6.99 0.56 4.73
CA ARG A 97 6.93 -0.36 5.86
C ARG A 97 6.27 0.34 7.04
N ARG A 98 5.56 -0.42 7.86
CA ARG A 98 4.89 0.10 9.06
C ARG A 98 5.85 0.88 9.98
N SER A 99 7.11 0.46 10.08
CA SER A 99 8.14 1.13 10.90
C SER A 99 8.54 2.52 10.39
N GLU A 100 8.28 2.83 9.12
CA GLU A 100 8.63 4.11 8.50
C GLU A 100 7.52 5.16 8.69
N VAL A 101 6.32 4.73 9.10
CA VAL A 101 5.11 5.56 9.14
C VAL A 101 4.69 5.86 10.57
N GLN A 102 4.44 7.13 10.84
CA GLN A 102 3.84 7.63 12.06
C GLN A 102 2.47 8.22 11.74
N PHE A 103 1.48 7.90 12.58
CA PHE A 103 0.16 8.54 12.55
C PHE A 103 -0.02 9.38 13.79
N GLN A 104 -0.34 10.65 13.58
CA GLN A 104 -0.80 11.55 14.63
C GLN A 104 -2.27 11.83 14.41
N GLN A 105 -3.10 11.81 15.46
CA GLN A 105 -4.50 12.18 15.31
C GLN A 105 -4.65 13.64 14.87
N ASN A 106 -5.54 13.87 13.92
CA ASN A 106 -5.88 15.22 13.49
C ASN A 106 -6.90 15.83 14.47
N CYS A 107 -6.44 16.77 15.29
CA CYS A 107 -7.27 17.49 16.25
C CYS A 107 -8.29 18.45 15.61
N LEU A 108 -8.25 18.66 14.29
CA LEU A 108 -9.22 19.49 13.56
C LEU A 108 -10.54 18.76 13.25
N THR A 109 -10.63 17.45 13.49
CA THR A 109 -11.86 16.67 13.17
C THR A 109 -12.91 16.64 14.29
N ASP A 110 -12.61 17.13 15.50
CA ASP A 110 -13.55 17.17 16.63
C ASP A 110 -14.32 18.50 16.78
N GLY A 111 -14.04 19.48 15.91
CA GLY A 111 -14.70 20.79 15.93
C GLY A 111 -15.97 20.82 15.09
N LYS A 112 -17.11 20.39 15.66
CA LYS A 112 -18.41 20.93 15.23
C LYS A 112 -18.40 22.43 15.54
N ASN A 113 -18.03 23.26 14.56
CA ASN A 113 -18.39 24.67 14.57
C ASN A 113 -19.91 24.76 14.44
N GLN A 114 -20.61 24.72 15.58
CA GLN A 114 -21.95 25.28 15.68
C GLN A 114 -21.78 26.80 15.72
N GLU A 115 -21.83 27.44 14.55
CA GLU A 115 -22.20 28.85 14.49
C GLU A 115 -23.64 28.93 15.03
N THR A 116 -23.81 29.58 16.18
CA THR A 116 -25.12 29.94 16.75
C THR A 116 -25.21 31.45 16.75
#